data_AF-A0A2E8YFB2-F1
#
_entry.id   AF-A0A2E8YFB2-F1
#
_cell.length_a   1.000
_cell.length_b   1.000
_cell.length_c   1.000
_cell.angle_alpha   90.00
_cell.angle_beta   90.00
_cell.angle_gamma   90.00
#
_symmetry.space_group_name_H-M   'P 1'
#
loop_
_entity.id
_entity.type
_entity.pdbx_description
1 polymer ?
#
loop_
_entity_poly.entity_id
_entity_poly.type
_entity_poly.pdbx_seq_one_letter_code
_entity_poly.pdbx_strand_id
1 'polypeptide(L)' 'MSALLESNIAYQAVTVMVADWDRHRGSDIAKALDVTHQATLVMFKGGKEIGRVAWSSSQEAIEPLFKAAIW' A
#
# COMPACT_ATOMS: atom_id res chain seq x y z
N MET A 1 4.66 4.91 7.84
CA MET A 1 4.37 3.46 7.62
C MET A 1 4.90 2.63 8.78
N SER A 2 6.19 2.66 9.11
CA SER A 2 6.78 1.86 10.21
C SER A 2 6.03 2.02 11.53
N ALA A 3 5.77 3.26 11.96
CA ALA A 3 5.01 3.53 13.19
C ALA A 3 3.58 2.92 13.22
N LEU A 4 2.93 2.73 12.07
CA LEU A 4 1.60 2.09 12.00
C LEU A 4 1.71 0.56 12.10
N LEU A 5 2.75 -0.04 11.51
CA LEU A 5 3.00 -1.47 11.62
C LEU A 5 3.44 -1.85 13.05
N GLU A 6 4.16 -0.96 13.71
CA GLU A 6 4.64 -1.13 15.08
C GLU A 6 3.53 -0.93 16.13
N SER A 7 2.49 -0.15 15.82
CA SER A 7 1.41 0.15 16.77
C SER A 7 0.40 -0.99 16.93
N ASN A 8 0.35 -1.96 16.01
CA ASN A 8 -0.58 -3.09 16.09
C ASN A 8 0.04 -4.38 15.54
N ILE A 9 0.14 -5.39 16.41
CA ILE A 9 0.68 -6.72 16.07
C ILE A 9 -0.09 -7.36 14.89
N ALA A 10 -1.41 -7.13 14.77
CA ALA A 10 -2.19 -7.68 13.67
C ALA A 10 -1.75 -7.17 12.29
N TYR A 11 -1.23 -5.94 12.20
CA TYR A 11 -0.74 -5.38 10.94
C TYR A 11 0.61 -5.97 10.51
N GLN A 12 1.34 -6.63 11.42
CA GLN A 12 2.58 -7.33 11.08
C GLN A 12 2.34 -8.56 10.18
N ALA A 13 1.11 -9.06 10.11
CA ALA A 13 0.73 -10.11 9.16
C ALA A 13 0.66 -9.62 7.71
N VAL A 14 0.63 -8.30 7.49
CA VAL A 14 0.58 -7.71 6.14
C VAL A 14 2.00 -7.54 5.62
N THR A 15 2.30 -8.18 4.48
CA THR A 15 3.57 -7.96 3.79
C THR A 15 3.54 -6.61 3.06
N VAL A 16 4.47 -5.72 3.40
CA VAL A 16 4.61 -4.42 2.75
C VAL A 16 5.79 -4.46 1.80
N MET A 17 5.53 -4.23 0.51
CA MET A 17 6.56 -4.08 -0.52
C MET A 17 6.76 -2.61 -0.83
N VAL A 18 7.98 -2.11 -0.66
CA VAL A 18 8.34 -0.74 -0.98
C VAL A 18 9.05 -0.72 -2.33
N ALA A 19 8.55 0.09 -3.25
CA ALA A 19 9.13 0.29 -4.56
C ALA A 19 9.56 1.75 -4.74
N ASP A 20 10.75 1.96 -5.30
CA ASP A 20 11.23 3.27 -5.69
C ASP A 20 10.49 3.74 -6.96
N TRP A 21 9.70 4.81 -6.83
CA TRP A 21 8.89 5.32 -7.94
C TRP A 21 9.76 5.85 -9.08
N ASP A 22 10.78 6.66 -8.79
CA ASP A 22 11.63 7.24 -9.82
C ASP A 22 12.36 6.17 -10.65
N ARG A 23 12.73 5.07 -9.99
CA ARG A 23 13.32 3.91 -10.66
C ARG A 23 12.31 3.08 -11.46
N HIS A 24 11.08 2.91 -10.97
CA HIS A 24 10.13 1.93 -11.51
C HIS A 24 8.90 2.50 -12.23
N ARG A 25 8.77 3.83 -12.36
CA ARG A 25 7.62 4.49 -13.02
C ARG A 25 7.29 4.00 -14.43
N GLY A 26 8.28 3.50 -15.18
CA GLY A 26 8.10 2.98 -16.54
C GLY A 26 7.89 1.47 -16.64
N SER A 27 7.91 0.76 -15.51
CA SER A 27 7.84 -0.71 -15.45
C SER A 27 6.45 -1.24 -15.80
N ASP A 28 6.40 -2.51 -16.21
CA ASP A 28 5.12 -3.16 -16.53
C ASP A 28 4.20 -3.27 -15.32
N ILE A 29 4.75 -3.42 -14.11
CA ILE A 29 3.95 -3.48 -12.89
C ILE A 29 3.31 -2.12 -12.57
N ALA A 30 4.02 -1.00 -12.76
CA ALA A 30 3.44 0.33 -12.57
C ALA A 30 2.28 0.59 -13.53
N LYS A 31 2.42 0.15 -14.79
CA LYS A 31 1.36 0.24 -15.81
C LYS A 31 0.19 -0.70 -15.51
N ALA A 32 0.47 -1.95 -15.16
CA ALA A 32 -0.56 -2.96 -14.88
C ALA A 32 -1.42 -2.60 -13.66
N LEU A 33 -0.84 -1.92 -12.67
CA LEU A 33 -1.53 -1.46 -11.47
C LEU A 33 -2.14 -0.05 -11.63
N ASP A 34 -1.97 0.60 -12.78
CA ASP A 34 -2.36 1.99 -13.03
C ASP A 34 -1.85 2.95 -11.94
N VAL A 35 -0.58 2.79 -11.57
CA VAL A 35 0.10 3.71 -10.64
C VAL A 35 0.77 4.78 -11.48
N THR A 36 0.29 6.03 -11.38
CA THR A 36 0.74 7.15 -12.21
C THR A 36 1.60 8.17 -11.45
N HIS A 37 1.70 8.03 -10.12
CA HIS A 37 2.41 8.96 -9.25
C HIS A 37 2.97 8.27 -8.00
N GLN A 38 3.94 8.95 -7.39
CA GLN A 38 4.49 8.61 -6.08
C GLN A 38 3.43 8.66 -4.96
N ALA A 39 3.80 8.18 -3.77
CA ALA A 39 2.91 8.11 -2.61
C ALA A 39 1.60 7.35 -2.90
N THR A 40 1.70 6.28 -3.69
CA THR A 40 0.61 5.35 -3.93
C THR A 40 0.81 4.10 -3.08
N LEU A 41 -0.20 3.73 -2.30
CA LEU A 41 -0.28 2.46 -1.60
C LEU A 41 -1.42 1.65 -2.22
N VAL A 42 -1.13 0.45 -2.72
CA VAL A 42 -2.14 -0.49 -3.23
C VAL A 42 -2.17 -1.69 -2.32
N MET A 43 -3.35 -2.04 -1.80
CA MET A 43 -3.53 -3.14 -0.85
C MET A 43 -4.20 -4.32 -1.56
N PHE A 44 -3.62 -5.51 -1.37
CA PHE A 44 -4.14 -6.76 -1.91
C PHE A 44 -4.52 -7.73 -0.80
N LYS A 45 -5.62 -8.47 -0.99
CA LYS A 45 -6.02 -9.62 -0.16
C LYS A 45 -6.56 -10.73 -1.06
N GLY A 46 -6.09 -11.95 -0.87
CA GLY A 46 -6.53 -13.10 -1.68
C GLY A 46 -6.29 -12.95 -3.19
N GLY A 47 -5.24 -12.22 -3.58
CA GLY A 47 -4.92 -11.97 -5.00
C GLY A 47 -5.77 -10.89 -5.67
N LYS A 48 -6.63 -10.18 -4.93
CA LYS A 48 -7.44 -9.07 -5.44
C LYS A 48 -7.06 -7.77 -4.73
N GLU A 49 -7.09 -6.68 -5.47
CA GLU A 49 -6.98 -5.34 -4.89
C GLU A 49 -8.25 -5.05 -4.06
N ILE A 50 -8.05 -4.66 -2.80
CA ILE A 50 -9.15 -4.28 -1.89
C ILE A 50 -9.27 -2.77 -1.71
N GLY A 51 -8.24 -2.02 -2.12
CA GLY A 51 -8.25 -0.57 -2.11
C GLY A 51 -6.86 0.01 -2.30
N ARG A 52 -6.83 1.33 -2.51
CA ARG A 52 -5.60 2.09 -2.68
C ARG A 52 -5.72 3.49 -2.08
N VAL A 53 -4.58 4.06 -1.73
CA VAL A 53 -4.41 5.47 -1.36
C VAL A 53 -3.46 6.09 -2.35
N ALA A 54 -3.83 7.26 -2.88
CA ALA A 54 -3.03 8.05 -3.81
C ALA A 54 -2.68 9.40 -3.16
N TRP A 55 -1.47 9.91 -3.41
CA TRP A 55 -1.00 11.22 -2.96
C TRP A 55 -1.08 11.48 -1.44
N SER A 56 -1.18 10.44 -0.61
CA SER A 56 -1.32 10.60 0.83
C SER A 56 -0.46 9.60 1.58
N SER A 57 0.19 10.10 2.63
CA SER A 57 0.98 9.33 3.58
C SER A 57 0.43 9.42 5.01
N SER A 58 -0.71 10.09 5.20
CA SER A 58 -1.33 10.28 6.50
C SER A 58 -1.84 8.95 7.05
N GLN A 59 -1.64 8.72 8.35
CA GLN A 59 -2.11 7.52 9.03
C GLN A 59 -3.61 7.31 8.83
N GLU A 60 -4.41 8.38 8.92
CA GLU A 60 -5.87 8.33 8.76
C GLU A 60 -6.30 7.81 7.37
N ALA A 61 -5.51 8.07 6.33
CA ALA A 61 -5.79 7.57 4.99
C ALA A 61 -5.39 6.10 4.83
N ILE A 62 -4.31 5.67 5.52
CA ILE A 62 -3.71 4.34 5.34
C ILE A 62 -4.34 3.29 6.26
N GLU A 63 -4.65 3.64 7.50
CA GLU A 63 -5.15 2.71 8.52
C GLU A 63 -6.43 1.94 8.10
N PRO A 64 -7.41 2.53 7.38
CA PRO A 64 -8.56 1.80 6.88
C PRO A 64 -8.21 0.63 5.96
N LEU A 65 -7.16 0.76 5.12
CA LEU A 65 -6.72 -0.33 4.23
C LEU A 65 -6.13 -1.49 5.03
N PHE A 66 -5.36 -1.20 6.07
CA PHE A 66 -4.80 -2.22 6.95
C PHE A 66 -5.90 -2.95 7.71
N LYS A 67 -6.91 -2.24 8.21
CA LYS A 67 -8.11 -2.85 8.83
C LYS A 67 -8.83 -3.78 7.86
N ALA A 68 -9.03 -3.37 6.61
CA ALA A 68 -9.66 -4.19 5.58
C ALA A 68 -8.83 -5.42 5.18
N ALA A 69 -7.50 -5.35 5.27
CA ALA A 69 -6.64 -6.49 4.96
C ALA A 69 -6.68 -7.57 6.03
N ILE A 70 -6.75 -7.20 7.31
CA ILE A 70 -6.75 -8.15 8.43
C ILE A 70 -8.11 -8.77 8.72
N TRP A 71 -9.20 -8.13 8.29
CA TRP A 71 -10.57 -8.59 8.54
C TRP A 71 -11.08 -9.50 7.42
#